data_AF-A0A535T496-F1
#
_entry.id   AF-A0A535T496-F1
#
_cell.length_a   1.000
_cell.length_b   1.000
_cell.length_c   1.000
_cell.angle_alpha   90.00
_cell.angle_beta   90.00
_cell.angle_gamma   90.00
#
_symmetry.space_group_name_H-M   'P 1'
#
loop_
_entity.id
_entity.type
_entity.pdbx_description
1 polymer ?
#
loop_
_entity_poly.entity_id
_entity_poly.type
_entity_poly.pdbx_seq_one_letter_code
_entity_poly.pdbx_strand_id
1 'polypeptide(L)' 'MATQTRTVKVIEPATEKVLAELPEATAEEADQAVARAKAAYPAWKAVAP' A
#
# COMPACT_ATOMS: atom_id res chain seq x y z
N MET A 1 -4.81 -12.47 16.36
CA MET A 1 -3.54 -11.71 16.47
C MET A 1 -3.85 -10.28 16.10
N ALA A 2 -3.70 -9.32 17.01
CA ALA A 2 -3.97 -7.92 16.72
C ALA A 2 -2.78 -7.36 15.94
N THR A 3 -2.98 -6.94 14.69
CA THR A 3 -1.95 -6.28 13.89
C THR A 3 -1.71 -4.90 14.49
N GLN A 4 -0.53 -4.67 15.07
CA GLN A 4 -0.15 -3.34 15.55
C GLN A 4 0.25 -2.50 14.33
N THR A 5 -0.54 -1.48 14.01
CA THR A 5 -0.30 -0.58 12.88
C THR A 5 0.91 0.31 13.18
N ARG A 6 2.04 0.06 12.50
CA ARG A 6 3.17 1.00 12.46
C ARG A 6 2.90 2.09 11.44
N THR A 7 3.56 3.25 11.59
CA THR A 7 3.41 4.39 10.68
C THR A 7 4.78 4.91 10.21
N VAL A 8 4.86 5.30 8.95
CA VAL A 8 6.01 5.98 8.34
C VAL A 8 5.69 7.47 8.17
N LYS A 9 6.65 8.33 8.50
CA LYS A 9 6.54 9.78 8.32
C LYS A 9 7.05 10.17 6.94
N VAL A 10 6.22 10.86 6.17
CA VAL A 10 6.64 11.51 4.92
C VAL A 10 7.17 12.89 5.31
N ILE A 11 8.43 13.16 4.96
CA ILE A 11 9.08 14.45 5.24
C ILE A 11 9.00 15.35 4.01
N GLU A 12 8.58 16.58 4.21
CA GLU A 12 8.58 17.62 3.19
C GLU A 12 10.02 18.10 2.94
N PRO A 13 10.54 18.05 1.70
CA PRO A 13 11.95 18.28 1.44
C PRO A 13 12.42 19.74 1.57
N ALA A 14 11.56 20.75 1.44
CA ALA A 14 11.95 22.16 1.52
C ALA A 14 12.04 22.70 2.96
N THR A 15 11.36 22.06 3.92
CA THR A 15 11.19 22.54 5.29
C THR A 15 11.56 21.50 6.35
N GLU A 16 11.85 20.27 5.94
CA GLU A 16 12.16 19.12 6.80
C GLU A 16 11.06 18.77 7.82
N LYS A 17 9.84 19.29 7.61
CA LYS A 17 8.69 19.01 8.47
C LYS A 17 7.95 17.75 8.03
N VAL A 18 7.20 17.14 8.95
CA VAL A 18 6.31 16.03 8.62
C VAL A 18 5.17 16.54 7.75
N LEU A 19 5.08 16.01 6.54
CA LEU A 19 3.99 16.28 5.58
C LEU A 19 2.78 15.40 5.87
N ALA A 20 3.00 14.11 6.14
CA ALA A 20 1.97 13.12 6.39
C ALA A 20 2.51 11.93 7.19
N GLU A 21 1.60 11.19 7.83
CA GLU A 21 1.89 9.88 8.42
C GLU A 21 1.07 8.82 7.67
N LEU A 22 1.73 7.75 7.26
CA LEU A 22 1.13 6.65 6.49
C LEU A 22 1.27 5.34 7.26
N PRO A 23 0.28 4.43 7.22
CA PRO A 23 0.46 3.10 7.78
C PRO A 23 1.57 2.33 7.03
N GLU A 24 2.43 1.66 7.77
CA GLU A 24 3.46 0.76 7.25
C GLU A 24 2.83 -0.61 6.98
N ALA A 25 2.75 -0.99 5.71
CA ALA A 25 2.24 -2.30 5.32
C ALA A 25 3.23 -3.42 5.68
N THR A 26 2.68 -4.56 6.11
CA THR A 26 3.44 -5.79 6.37
C THR A 26 3.64 -6.61 5.09
N ALA A 27 4.57 -7.56 5.13
CA ALA A 27 4.77 -8.50 4.01
C ALA A 27 3.52 -9.33 3.72
N GLU A 28 2.81 -9.77 4.77
CA GLU A 28 1.56 -10.53 4.64
C GLU A 28 0.47 -9.71 3.94
N GLU A 29 0.32 -8.42 4.27
CA GLU A 29 -0.62 -7.54 3.58
C GLU A 29 -0.25 -7.32 2.11
N ALA A 30 1.05 -7.29 1.79
CA ALA A 30 1.54 -7.24 0.42
C ALA A 30 1.20 -8.52 -0.35
N ASP A 31 1.41 -9.70 0.24
CA ASP A 31 1.03 -10.99 -0.35
C ASP A 31 -0.48 -11.07 -0.62
N GLN A 32 -1.30 -10.62 0.34
CA GLN A 32 -2.75 -10.53 0.18
C GLN A 32 -3.14 -9.56 -0.94
N ALA A 33 -2.46 -8.43 -1.07
CA ALA A 33 -2.69 -7.48 -2.17
C ALA A 33 -2.35 -8.09 -3.53
N VAL A 34 -1.23 -8.81 -3.64
CA VAL A 34 -0.83 -9.51 -4.86
C VAL A 34 -1.85 -10.60 -5.22
N ALA A 35 -2.35 -11.36 -4.24
CA ALA A 35 -3.37 -12.37 -4.48
C ALA A 35 -4.66 -11.75 -5.06
N ARG A 36 -5.13 -10.63 -4.50
CA ARG A 36 -6.29 -9.88 -5.05
C ARG A 36 -6.02 -9.36 -6.45
N ALA A 37 -4.83 -8.81 -6.70
CA ALA A 37 -4.45 -8.31 -8.01
C ALA A 37 -4.44 -9.42 -9.07
N LYS A 38 -3.89 -10.60 -8.75
CA LYS A 38 -3.92 -11.77 -9.63
C LYS A 38 -5.34 -12.23 -9.96
N ALA A 39 -6.25 -12.20 -8.98
CA ALA A 39 -7.65 -12.54 -9.19
C ALA A 39 -8.38 -11.53 -10.09
N ALA A 40 -8.07 -10.24 -9.96
CA ALA A 40 -8.68 -9.17 -10.77
C ALA A 40 -8.13 -9.09 -12.21
N TYR A 41 -6.90 -9.55 -12.43
CA TYR A 41 -6.18 -9.37 -13.69
C TYR A 41 -6.93 -9.87 -14.94
N PRO A 42 -7.58 -11.05 -14.97
CA PRO A 42 -8.27 -11.52 -16.18
C PRO A 42 -9.38 -10.57 -16.65
N ALA A 43 -10.17 -10.04 -15.72
CA ALA A 43 -11.23 -9.08 -16.03
C ALA A 43 -10.65 -7.74 -16.48
N TRP A 44 -9.60 -7.26 -15.82
CA TRP A 44 -8.91 -6.03 -16.20
C TRP A 44 -8.31 -6.11 -17.61
N LYS A 45 -7.66 -7.24 -17.94
CA LYS A 45 -7.08 -7.49 -19.27
C LYS A 45 -8.12 -7.48 -20.40
N ALA A 46 -9.38 -7.81 -20.10
CA ALA A 46 -10.44 -7.87 -21.08
C ALA A 46 -11.04 -6.49 -21.43
N VAL A 47 -10.63 -5.42 -20.74
CA VAL A 47 -11.10 -4.05 -21.02
C VAL A 47 -10.44 -3.53 -22.30
N ALA A 48 -11.25 -2.96 -23.21
CA ALA A 48 -10.76 -2.36 -24.46
C ALA A 48 -9.93 -1.07 -24.18
N PRO A 49 -8.91 -0.76 -25.01
CA PRO A 49 -8.04 0.41 -24.83
C PRO A 49 -8.76 1.76 -24.89
#